data_AF-A0A9D5ET89-F1
#
_entry.id   AF-A0A9D5ET89-F1
#
_cell.length_a   1.000
_cell.length_b   1.000
_cell.length_c   1.000
_cell.angle_alpha   90.00
_cell.angle_beta   90.00
_cell.angle_gamma   90.00
#
_symmetry.space_group_name_H-M   'P 1'
#
loop_
_entity.id
_entity.type
_entity.pdbx_description
1 polymer ?
#
loop_
_entity_poly.entity_id
_entity_poly.type
_entity_poly.pdbx_seq_one_letter_code
_entity_poly.pdbx_strand_id
1 'polypeptide(L)'
;MVRQLRFAAFGSALAGVALLLAGCGDSESPSSEVSKQAIAPSKTAPQPKGNGEHGHKPGSHGGIIVPIGGDNYHAEVVFEKGGVLRLYMLGRNESVVAEVESQPLTGYARLEDATESESFVLAPKPQPGDKAAMTSLFVGHLPKEVVGKKFVVTVPTIRIGGERFRFAFTSATETGDHDMPSKVADDEEQKLYLTPGGKYTVADIKANGSVTASVKFKGLKADHDLKPKSGEKICPVTLTKANPKFSWVIDGKVYEFCCPPCVDEFVALAKEKPEEIMPPEFYRKK
;
A
#
# COMPACT_ATOMS: atom_id res chain seq x y z
N MET A 1 -25.02 45.38 61.49
CA MET A 1 -23.73 44.69 61.33
C MET A 1 -23.40 44.70 59.84
N VAL A 2 -22.81 45.79 59.31
CA VAL A 2 -21.36 46.00 59.09
C VAL A 2 -20.77 44.78 58.34
N ARG A 3 -20.36 44.84 57.07
CA ARG A 3 -19.28 45.68 56.53
C ARG A 3 -19.33 45.71 54.98
N GLN A 4 -19.45 46.89 54.39
CA GLN A 4 -18.90 47.20 53.06
C GLN A 4 -17.76 48.19 53.29
N LEU A 5 -16.63 48.01 52.61
CA LEU A 5 -15.62 49.07 52.46
C LEU A 5 -15.25 49.23 50.99
N ARG A 6 -15.30 50.50 50.57
CA ARG A 6 -14.88 51.09 49.31
C ARG A 6 -13.56 51.86 49.53
N PHE A 7 -13.03 52.34 48.40
CA PHE A 7 -12.07 53.46 48.18
C PHE A 7 -10.58 53.08 48.18
N ALA A 8 -9.86 53.23 47.05
CA ALA A 8 -9.33 54.45 46.37
C ALA A 8 -7.88 54.71 46.83
N ALA A 9 -6.95 55.33 46.12
CA ALA A 9 -6.82 56.08 44.86
C ALA A 9 -5.32 56.03 44.47
N PHE A 10 -4.96 56.46 43.26
CA PHE A 10 -4.04 57.57 42.99
C PHE A 10 -3.55 57.49 41.53
N GLY A 11 -3.78 58.57 40.78
CA GLY A 11 -3.19 58.78 39.47
C GLY A 11 -1.84 59.50 39.56
N SER A 12 -1.11 59.48 38.45
CA SER A 12 -0.32 60.62 37.94
C SER A 12 0.23 60.25 36.56
N ALA A 13 0.01 61.15 35.60
CA ALA A 13 0.65 61.16 34.30
C ALA A 13 2.04 61.79 34.40
N LEU A 14 3.03 61.34 33.62
CA LEU A 14 4.07 62.25 33.10
C LEU A 14 4.83 61.70 31.90
N ALA A 15 5.21 62.68 31.08
CA ALA A 15 5.90 62.71 29.80
C ALA A 15 7.12 61.79 29.63
N GLY A 16 7.40 61.46 28.36
CA GLY A 16 8.56 60.71 27.92
C GLY A 16 9.85 61.52 27.76
N VAL A 17 10.95 60.81 27.55
CA VAL A 17 12.23 61.31 27.02
C VAL A 17 12.89 60.16 26.25
N ALA A 18 13.33 60.44 25.03
CA ALA A 18 14.19 59.58 24.23
C ALA A 18 15.67 59.79 24.60
N LEU A 19 16.47 58.72 24.62
CA LEU A 19 17.93 58.81 24.50
C LEU A 19 18.51 57.53 23.88
N LEU A 20 19.29 57.74 22.82
CA LEU A 20 20.20 56.81 22.17
C LEU A 20 21.38 56.48 23.09
N LEU A 21 21.98 55.29 22.97
CA LEU A 21 23.43 55.07 22.69
C LEU A 21 23.88 53.62 22.98
N ALA A 22 24.55 53.05 21.96
CA ALA A 22 25.75 52.19 21.97
C ALA A 22 25.86 50.95 22.90
N GLY A 23 26.12 49.80 22.26
CA GLY A 23 26.73 48.63 22.89
C GLY A 23 27.56 47.84 21.87
N CYS A 24 28.86 48.14 21.78
CA CYS A 24 29.88 47.29 21.15
C CYS A 24 30.30 46.18 22.12
N GLY A 25 30.53 44.98 21.60
CA GLY A 25 31.16 43.88 22.32
C GLY A 25 31.76 42.91 21.32
N ASP A 26 33.02 43.16 20.94
CA ASP A 26 33.88 42.24 20.20
C ASP A 26 34.38 41.11 21.13
N SER A 27 34.37 39.88 20.62
CA SER A 27 35.18 38.77 21.13
C SER A 27 35.46 37.79 20.00
N GLU A 28 36.59 38.06 19.35
CA GLU A 28 37.62 37.14 18.84
C GLU A 28 37.20 35.84 18.12
N SER A 29 37.48 35.81 16.81
CA SER A 29 37.67 34.59 16.00
C SER A 29 39.05 33.95 16.29
N PRO A 30 39.23 32.69 15.86
CA PRO A 30 40.30 32.47 14.90
C PRO A 30 39.79 31.92 13.57
N SER A 31 40.40 32.47 12.51
CA SER A 31 40.20 32.16 11.10
C SER A 31 41.07 30.99 10.64
N SER A 32 40.58 30.33 9.58
CA SER A 32 41.27 29.71 8.42
C SER A 32 40.74 28.28 8.20
N GLU A 33 40.35 27.82 7.01
CA GLU A 33 40.76 28.17 5.65
C GLU A 33 39.61 28.09 4.63
N VAL A 34 39.72 28.93 3.60
CA VAL A 34 38.92 28.91 2.37
C VAL A 34 39.42 27.78 1.46
N SER A 35 38.51 26.92 0.99
CA SER A 35 38.71 26.15 -0.24
C SER A 35 37.63 26.53 -1.26
N LYS A 36 38.09 27.01 -2.43
CA LYS A 36 37.28 27.33 -3.60
C LYS A 36 36.75 26.04 -4.24
N GLN A 37 35.44 25.90 -4.43
CA GLN A 37 34.96 25.15 -5.60
C GLN A 37 33.52 25.48 -6.03
N ALA A 38 33.44 25.97 -7.27
CA ALA A 38 32.42 25.75 -8.30
C ALA A 38 30.92 25.90 -7.96
N ILE A 39 30.33 26.91 -8.60
CA ILE A 39 28.90 27.00 -8.93
C ILE A 39 28.53 25.75 -9.76
N ALA A 40 27.67 24.89 -9.22
CA ALA A 40 27.04 23.79 -9.95
C ALA A 40 25.53 24.05 -10.07
N PRO A 41 24.90 23.74 -11.21
CA PRO A 41 23.52 24.07 -11.51
C PRO A 41 22.54 23.29 -10.63
N SER A 42 21.40 23.93 -10.33
CA SER A 42 20.20 23.30 -9.79
C SER A 42 19.89 22.02 -10.56
N LYS A 43 20.07 20.87 -9.89
CA LYS A 43 19.51 19.59 -10.34
C LYS A 43 18.24 19.34 -9.56
N THR A 44 17.14 19.54 -10.29
CA THR A 44 15.86 18.85 -10.22
C THR A 44 15.74 17.80 -9.12
N ALA A 45 14.76 18.00 -8.24
CA ALA A 45 14.30 17.00 -7.28
C ALA A 45 14.13 15.63 -7.98
N PRO A 46 14.60 14.52 -7.39
CA PRO A 46 14.34 13.20 -7.94
C PRO A 46 12.83 12.97 -7.99
N GLN A 47 12.30 12.81 -9.20
CA GLN A 47 11.03 12.14 -9.37
C GLN A 47 11.15 10.72 -8.82
N PRO A 48 10.14 10.20 -8.09
CA PRO A 48 10.13 8.79 -7.72
C PRO A 48 10.03 7.97 -9.01
N LYS A 49 11.10 7.25 -9.32
CA LYS A 49 11.14 6.26 -10.39
C LYS A 49 10.56 4.95 -9.89
N GLY A 50 9.61 4.41 -10.65
CA GLY A 50 9.36 2.98 -10.79
C GLY A 50 8.55 2.33 -9.68
N ASN A 51 7.34 1.92 -10.04
CA ASN A 51 6.54 0.90 -9.36
C ASN A 51 7.43 -0.25 -8.88
N GLY A 52 7.61 -0.36 -7.57
CA GLY A 52 7.69 -1.66 -6.93
C GLY A 52 6.25 -2.16 -6.80
N GLU A 53 5.81 -3.02 -7.72
CA GLU A 53 4.55 -3.73 -7.57
C GLU A 53 4.72 -4.71 -6.39
N HIS A 54 4.33 -4.27 -5.20
CA HIS A 54 4.25 -5.08 -4.02
C HIS A 54 2.83 -5.65 -3.96
N GLY A 55 2.69 -6.96 -4.15
CA GLY A 55 1.39 -7.64 -4.10
C GLY A 55 0.74 -7.48 -2.72
N HIS A 56 -0.21 -6.57 -2.61
CA HIS A 56 -0.96 -6.36 -1.38
C HIS A 56 -1.95 -7.51 -1.17
N LYS A 57 -1.75 -8.27 -0.08
CA LYS A 57 -2.66 -9.35 0.31
C LYS A 57 -4.02 -8.76 0.70
N PRO A 58 -5.14 -9.51 0.57
CA PRO A 58 -6.39 -9.12 1.20
C PRO A 58 -6.17 -8.87 2.69
N GLY A 59 -6.67 -7.75 3.20
CA GLY A 59 -6.52 -7.41 4.61
C GLY A 59 -7.27 -8.36 5.53
N SER A 60 -7.04 -8.26 6.84
CA SER A 60 -7.59 -9.20 7.83
C SER A 60 -9.12 -9.17 7.91
N HIS A 61 -9.73 -8.06 7.51
CA HIS A 61 -11.17 -7.85 7.44
C HIS A 61 -11.72 -8.07 6.01
N GLY A 62 -10.88 -8.57 5.10
CA GLY A 62 -11.23 -8.73 3.68
C GLY A 62 -11.21 -7.41 2.89
N GLY A 63 -10.55 -6.38 3.42
CA GLY A 63 -10.42 -5.08 2.79
C GLY A 63 -9.21 -4.95 1.86
N ILE A 64 -9.11 -3.79 1.21
CA ILE A 64 -7.97 -3.39 0.37
C ILE A 64 -6.90 -2.79 1.26
N ILE A 65 -5.66 -3.28 1.17
CA ILE A 65 -4.52 -2.63 1.83
C ILE A 65 -3.96 -1.54 0.94
N VAL A 66 -3.84 -0.33 1.48
CA VAL A 66 -3.39 0.87 0.76
C VAL A 66 -2.14 1.44 1.45
N PRO A 67 -1.00 1.56 0.76
CA PRO A 67 0.21 2.14 1.35
C PRO A 67 0.07 3.67 1.52
N ILE A 68 0.64 4.19 2.60
CA ILE A 68 0.65 5.61 2.95
C ILE A 68 2.08 6.02 3.31
N GLY A 69 2.53 7.17 2.78
CA GLY A 69 3.84 7.73 3.14
C GLY A 69 5.02 6.86 2.70
N GLY A 70 4.93 6.24 1.53
CA GLY A 70 5.98 5.38 0.98
C GLY A 70 6.14 4.07 1.76
N ASP A 71 5.03 3.38 2.04
CA ASP A 71 4.99 2.06 2.70
C ASP A 71 5.30 2.06 4.21
N ASN A 72 5.50 3.24 4.80
CA ASN A 72 5.75 3.37 6.25
C ASN A 72 4.48 3.11 7.08
N TYR A 73 3.32 3.35 6.49
CA TYR A 73 2.01 3.08 7.06
C TYR A 73 1.11 2.45 6.01
N HIS A 74 0.07 1.77 6.47
CA HIS A 74 -0.94 1.18 5.63
C HIS A 74 -2.32 1.56 6.15
N ALA A 75 -3.32 1.46 5.28
CA ALA A 75 -4.69 1.44 5.71
C ALA A 75 -5.45 0.28 5.05
N GLU A 76 -6.25 -0.43 5.83
CA GLU A 76 -7.21 -1.40 5.30
C GLU A 76 -8.55 -0.71 5.05
N VAL A 77 -8.98 -0.66 3.79
CA VAL A 77 -10.26 -0.13 3.36
C VAL A 77 -11.27 -1.27 3.29
N VAL A 78 -12.32 -1.20 4.11
CA VAL A 78 -13.40 -2.19 4.15
C VAL A 78 -14.71 -1.54 3.77
N PHE A 79 -15.43 -2.16 2.83
CA PHE A 79 -16.77 -1.74 2.42
C PHE A 79 -17.81 -2.64 3.06
N GLU A 80 -18.76 -2.06 3.80
CA GLU A 80 -19.92 -2.79 4.32
C GLU A 80 -21.18 -2.50 3.50
N LYS A 81 -22.23 -3.29 3.77
CA LYS A 81 -23.56 -3.05 3.21
C LYS A 81 -24.03 -1.64 3.54
N GLY A 82 -24.75 -1.02 2.61
CA GLY A 82 -25.29 0.33 2.79
C GLY A 82 -24.30 1.47 2.51
N GLY A 83 -23.12 1.17 1.93
CA GLY A 83 -22.15 2.19 1.54
C GLY A 83 -21.28 2.70 2.69
N VAL A 84 -21.22 1.97 3.81
CA VAL A 84 -20.30 2.28 4.91
C VAL A 84 -18.88 1.94 4.47
N LEU A 85 -17.99 2.91 4.64
CA LEU A 85 -16.56 2.73 4.46
C LEU A 85 -15.88 2.75 5.82
N ARG A 86 -15.05 1.75 6.08
CA ARG A 86 -14.11 1.72 7.21
C ARG A 86 -12.69 1.80 6.70
N LEU A 87 -11.88 2.57 7.40
CA LEU A 87 -10.45 2.73 7.16
C LEU A 87 -9.71 2.37 8.45
N TYR A 88 -9.15 1.17 8.51
CA TYR A 88 -8.33 0.73 9.63
C TYR A 88 -6.89 1.14 9.41
N MET A 89 -6.28 1.81 10.39
CA MET A 89 -4.90 2.25 10.30
C MET A 89 -3.95 1.15 10.75
N LEU A 90 -2.94 0.90 9.93
CA LEU A 90 -1.97 -0.17 10.09
C LEU A 90 -0.55 0.40 10.00
N GLY A 91 0.39 -0.25 10.66
CA GLY A 91 1.80 0.12 10.59
C GLY A 91 2.45 -0.32 9.28
N ARG A 92 3.77 -0.15 9.20
CA ARG A 92 4.60 -0.77 8.15
C ARG A 92 4.42 -2.28 8.06
N ASN A 93 4.23 -2.94 9.21
CA ASN A 93 3.76 -4.31 9.25
C ASN A 93 2.22 -4.29 9.26
N GLU A 94 1.59 -4.75 8.18
CA GLU A 94 0.13 -4.77 7.98
C GLU A 94 -0.62 -5.59 9.05
N SER A 95 0.07 -6.44 9.83
CA SER A 95 -0.50 -7.18 10.96
C SER A 95 -0.50 -6.39 12.27
N VAL A 96 0.04 -5.17 12.29
CA VAL A 96 0.15 -4.32 13.47
C VAL A 96 -0.76 -3.11 13.31
N VAL A 97 -1.68 -2.94 14.25
CA VAL A 97 -2.55 -1.75 14.31
C VAL A 97 -1.71 -0.52 14.59
N ALA A 98 -1.91 0.54 13.82
CA ALA A 98 -1.31 1.85 14.07
C ALA A 98 -2.37 2.83 14.55
N GLU A 99 -2.17 3.41 15.72
CA GLU A 99 -2.98 4.55 16.17
C GLU A 99 -2.42 5.85 15.59
N VAL A 100 -3.30 6.73 15.12
CA VAL A 100 -2.96 8.05 14.56
C VAL A 100 -3.76 9.13 15.26
N GLU A 101 -3.38 10.39 15.08
CA GLU A 101 -4.09 11.51 15.68
C GLU A 101 -5.56 11.54 15.24
N SER A 102 -6.47 11.63 16.21
CA SER A 102 -7.90 11.69 15.95
C SER A 102 -8.26 12.99 15.22
N GLN A 103 -8.70 12.86 13.98
CA GLN A 103 -9.03 13.96 13.08
C GLN A 103 -10.12 13.54 12.09
N PRO A 104 -11.05 14.42 11.69
CA PRO A 104 -11.91 14.10 10.54
C PRO A 104 -11.08 14.11 9.26
N LEU A 105 -11.30 13.11 8.40
CA LEU A 105 -10.72 13.09 7.05
C LEU A 105 -11.79 13.48 6.04
N THR A 106 -11.40 14.24 5.01
CA THR A 106 -12.23 14.49 3.83
C THR A 106 -11.81 13.52 2.74
N GLY A 107 -12.75 12.68 2.28
CA GLY A 107 -12.58 11.87 1.09
C GLY A 107 -13.25 12.54 -0.11
N TYR A 108 -12.67 12.37 -1.30
CA TYR A 108 -13.27 12.75 -2.58
C TYR A 108 -13.49 11.50 -3.39
N ALA A 109 -14.75 11.09 -3.56
CA ALA A 109 -15.14 9.92 -4.32
C ALA A 109 -15.60 10.32 -5.72
N ARG A 110 -15.16 9.60 -6.75
CA ARG A 110 -15.65 9.73 -8.13
C ARG A 110 -15.73 8.37 -8.78
N LEU A 111 -16.59 8.20 -9.78
CA LEU A 111 -16.50 7.03 -10.65
C LEU A 111 -15.14 7.02 -11.38
N GLU A 112 -14.64 5.83 -11.69
CA GLU A 112 -13.31 5.65 -12.28
C GLU A 112 -13.13 6.45 -13.59
N ASP A 113 -14.18 6.48 -14.41
CA ASP A 113 -14.28 7.19 -15.69
C ASP A 113 -14.79 8.64 -15.58
N ALA A 114 -15.20 9.08 -14.40
CA ALA A 114 -15.70 10.43 -14.17
C ALA A 114 -14.56 11.41 -13.83
N THR A 115 -14.71 12.67 -14.25
CA THR A 115 -13.79 13.77 -13.93
C THR A 115 -14.16 14.49 -12.64
N GLU A 116 -15.44 14.49 -12.27
CA GLU A 116 -15.96 15.16 -11.09
C GLU A 116 -16.01 14.23 -9.89
N SER A 117 -15.75 14.78 -8.70
CA SER A 117 -15.77 14.05 -7.43
C SER A 117 -16.72 14.71 -6.44
N GLU A 118 -17.42 13.89 -5.67
CA GLU A 118 -18.19 14.32 -4.52
C GLU A 118 -17.39 14.10 -3.23
N SER A 119 -17.47 15.05 -2.31
CA SER A 119 -16.77 14.97 -1.03
C SER A 119 -17.62 14.29 0.04
N PHE A 120 -16.96 13.56 0.94
CA PHE A 120 -17.58 12.92 2.09
C PHE A 120 -16.62 12.93 3.28
N VAL A 121 -17.15 12.67 4.48
CA VAL A 121 -16.38 12.70 5.73
C VAL A 121 -16.16 11.29 6.25
N LEU A 122 -14.91 10.98 6.59
CA LEU A 122 -14.52 9.84 7.40
C LEU A 122 -14.24 10.34 8.82
N ALA A 123 -15.12 10.00 9.76
CA ALA A 123 -15.00 10.43 11.14
C ALA A 123 -14.12 9.43 11.93
N PRO A 124 -13.27 9.90 12.84
CA PRO A 124 -12.50 9.03 13.71
C PRO A 124 -13.44 8.24 14.63
N LYS A 125 -13.16 6.96 14.81
CA LYS A 125 -13.88 6.04 15.70
C LYS A 125 -12.86 5.26 16.53
N PRO A 126 -12.33 5.88 17.60
CA PRO A 126 -11.36 5.22 18.48
C PRO A 126 -11.85 3.85 18.93
N GLN A 127 -10.96 2.87 18.88
CA GLN A 127 -11.21 1.48 19.24
C GLN A 127 -10.70 1.18 20.66
N PRO A 128 -11.17 0.11 21.30
CA PRO A 128 -10.58 -0.36 22.54
C PRO A 128 -9.06 -0.59 22.38
N GLY A 129 -8.26 0.10 23.19
CA GLY A 129 -6.80 0.04 23.14
C GLY A 129 -6.13 1.28 22.52
N ASP A 130 -6.87 2.12 21.78
CA ASP A 130 -6.35 3.40 21.30
C ASP A 130 -6.10 4.35 22.48
N LYS A 131 -5.00 5.11 22.42
CA LYS A 131 -4.72 6.17 23.39
C LYS A 131 -5.73 7.32 23.28
N ALA A 132 -5.83 8.10 24.36
CA ALA A 132 -6.59 9.33 24.36
C ALA A 132 -6.14 10.26 23.21
N ALA A 133 -7.11 10.87 22.52
CA ALA A 133 -6.92 11.70 21.33
C ALA A 133 -6.32 10.98 20.10
N MET A 134 -6.16 9.66 20.14
CA MET A 134 -5.76 8.84 18.99
C MET A 134 -6.95 8.02 18.47
N THR A 135 -6.79 7.48 17.27
CA THR A 135 -7.72 6.52 16.67
C THR A 135 -6.97 5.57 15.74
N SER A 136 -7.40 4.33 15.66
CA SER A 136 -6.95 3.35 14.67
C SER A 136 -8.01 3.06 13.59
N LEU A 137 -9.16 3.75 13.62
CA LEU A 137 -10.27 3.50 12.71
C LEU A 137 -10.98 4.81 12.32
N PHE A 138 -11.24 4.98 11.03
CA PHE A 138 -12.16 6.00 10.53
C PHE A 138 -13.36 5.34 9.86
N VAL A 139 -14.54 5.96 10.01
CA VAL A 139 -15.79 5.46 9.43
C VAL A 139 -16.54 6.60 8.76
N GLY A 140 -17.05 6.33 7.56
CA GLY A 140 -17.87 7.28 6.81
C GLY A 140 -18.85 6.56 5.90
N HIS A 141 -19.66 7.34 5.20
CA HIS A 141 -20.59 6.83 4.19
C HIS A 141 -20.16 7.37 2.84
N LEU A 142 -20.05 6.46 1.87
CA LEU A 142 -19.82 6.82 0.49
C LEU A 142 -21.02 7.58 -0.06
N PRO A 143 -20.80 8.53 -0.96
CA PRO A 143 -21.90 9.14 -1.67
C PRO A 143 -22.69 8.11 -2.49
N LYS A 144 -24.01 8.28 -2.56
CA LYS A 144 -24.92 7.25 -3.11
C LYS A 144 -24.63 6.93 -4.57
N GLU A 145 -24.10 7.90 -5.31
CA GLU A 145 -23.82 7.79 -6.75
C GLU A 145 -22.69 6.81 -7.09
N VAL A 146 -21.78 6.57 -6.13
CA VAL A 146 -20.64 5.65 -6.30
C VAL A 146 -20.86 4.28 -5.67
N VAL A 147 -21.84 4.12 -4.77
CA VAL A 147 -22.12 2.84 -4.10
C VAL A 147 -22.47 1.75 -5.12
N GLY A 148 -21.80 0.60 -5.04
CA GLY A 148 -22.03 -0.54 -5.93
C GLY A 148 -21.38 -0.41 -7.31
N LYS A 149 -20.56 0.62 -7.56
CA LYS A 149 -19.82 0.84 -8.81
C LYS A 149 -18.31 0.84 -8.55
N LYS A 150 -17.52 0.81 -9.63
CA LYS A 150 -16.08 1.11 -9.57
C LYS A 150 -15.89 2.62 -9.37
N PHE A 151 -15.14 2.99 -8.34
CA PHE A 151 -14.88 4.39 -7.98
C PHE A 151 -13.47 4.54 -7.45
N VAL A 152 -12.96 5.77 -7.48
CA VAL A 152 -11.70 6.18 -6.88
C VAL A 152 -12.00 7.12 -5.73
N VAL A 153 -11.34 6.91 -4.59
CA VAL A 153 -11.33 7.84 -3.47
C VAL A 153 -9.95 8.47 -3.36
N THR A 154 -9.90 9.78 -3.22
CA THR A 154 -8.69 10.49 -2.79
C THR A 154 -8.89 11.10 -1.41
N VAL A 155 -7.95 10.83 -0.50
CA VAL A 155 -7.85 11.52 0.79
C VAL A 155 -6.65 12.47 0.70
N PRO A 156 -6.87 13.79 0.59
CA PRO A 156 -5.80 14.74 0.30
C PRO A 156 -4.90 15.02 1.51
N THR A 157 -5.37 14.72 2.72
CA THR A 157 -4.60 14.95 3.94
C THR A 157 -5.06 13.99 5.04
N ILE A 158 -4.08 13.29 5.62
CA ILE A 158 -4.14 12.65 6.93
C ILE A 158 -2.88 13.04 7.69
N ARG A 159 -3.01 13.42 8.97
CA ARG A 159 -1.85 13.63 9.84
C ARG A 159 -1.48 12.33 10.54
N ILE A 160 -0.20 11.97 10.50
CA ILE A 160 0.35 10.83 11.22
C ILE A 160 1.70 11.26 11.78
N GLY A 161 1.82 11.31 13.11
CA GLY A 161 3.06 11.72 13.78
C GLY A 161 3.49 13.16 13.45
N GLY A 162 2.53 14.07 13.28
CA GLY A 162 2.78 15.47 12.89
C GLY A 162 3.06 15.71 11.40
N GLU A 163 3.34 14.66 10.61
CA GLU A 163 3.49 14.76 9.15
C GLU A 163 2.14 14.65 8.43
N ARG A 164 2.07 15.12 7.18
CA ARG A 164 0.85 15.09 6.37
C ARG A 164 1.03 14.19 5.16
N PHE A 165 0.13 13.23 5.01
CA PHE A 165 0.14 12.31 3.89
C PHE A 165 -1.12 12.46 3.03
N ARG A 166 -0.96 12.15 1.75
CA ARG A 166 -2.04 11.97 0.80
C ARG A 166 -2.02 10.52 0.34
N PHE A 167 -3.20 9.94 0.15
CA PHE A 167 -3.34 8.63 -0.49
C PHE A 167 -4.63 8.58 -1.29
N ALA A 168 -4.71 7.60 -2.19
CA ALA A 168 -5.90 7.32 -2.97
C ALA A 168 -6.04 5.81 -3.12
N PHE A 169 -7.26 5.35 -3.35
CA PHE A 169 -7.56 3.94 -3.60
C PHE A 169 -8.73 3.81 -4.55
N THR A 170 -8.79 2.68 -5.25
CA THR A 170 -9.93 2.29 -6.08
C THR A 170 -10.83 1.35 -5.27
N SER A 171 -12.14 1.36 -5.53
CA SER A 171 -13.14 0.55 -4.81
C SER A 171 -13.23 -0.88 -5.28
N ALA A 172 -12.91 -1.08 -6.54
CA ALA A 172 -12.33 -2.34 -6.91
C ALA A 172 -11.08 -2.46 -6.02
N THR A 173 -10.96 -3.58 -5.32
CA THR A 173 -9.62 -4.19 -5.26
C THR A 173 -9.07 -4.15 -6.70
N GLU A 174 -7.90 -4.66 -6.96
CA GLU A 174 -7.93 -5.62 -8.05
C GLU A 174 -9.02 -6.66 -7.63
N THR A 175 -10.32 -6.42 -7.87
CA THR A 175 -11.19 -7.48 -8.35
C THR A 175 -10.72 -7.63 -9.79
N GLY A 176 -9.45 -8.00 -9.95
CA GLY A 176 -9.17 -9.02 -10.91
C GLY A 176 -10.24 -10.07 -10.64
N ASP A 177 -10.78 -10.58 -11.71
CA ASP A 177 -10.84 -12.02 -11.81
C ASP A 177 -9.56 -12.59 -11.17
N HIS A 178 -9.56 -12.80 -9.85
CA HIS A 178 -8.38 -13.01 -8.98
C HIS A 178 -7.05 -12.93 -9.72
N ASP A 179 -6.59 -11.69 -10.00
CA ASP A 179 -5.64 -11.31 -11.06
C ASP A 179 -4.99 -12.52 -11.76
N MET A 180 -5.78 -13.18 -12.60
CA MET A 180 -5.32 -14.32 -13.35
C MET A 180 -4.38 -13.72 -14.39
N PRO A 181 -3.07 -13.99 -14.33
CA PRO A 181 -2.15 -13.40 -15.27
C PRO A 181 -2.66 -13.65 -16.69
N SER A 182 -2.47 -12.66 -17.57
CA SER A 182 -2.76 -12.89 -18.97
C SER A 182 -1.75 -13.91 -19.51
N LYS A 183 -2.20 -14.78 -20.42
CA LYS A 183 -1.29 -15.67 -21.14
C LYS A 183 -0.19 -14.84 -21.80
N VAL A 184 1.05 -15.28 -21.69
CA VAL A 184 2.19 -14.69 -22.43
C VAL A 184 2.02 -14.94 -23.94
N ALA A 185 2.39 -13.95 -24.77
CA ALA A 185 2.29 -14.07 -26.23
C ALA A 185 3.13 -15.25 -26.77
N ASP A 186 2.70 -15.90 -27.85
CA ASP A 186 3.24 -17.21 -28.28
C ASP A 186 4.78 -17.24 -28.46
N ASP A 187 5.38 -16.19 -29.03
CA ASP A 187 6.84 -16.10 -29.21
C ASP A 187 7.58 -15.92 -27.88
N GLU A 188 7.00 -15.13 -26.97
CA GLU A 188 7.54 -14.90 -25.63
C GLU A 188 7.35 -16.14 -24.74
N GLU A 189 6.26 -16.88 -24.93
CA GLU A 189 5.96 -18.13 -24.25
C GLU A 189 7.03 -19.18 -24.56
N GLN A 190 7.42 -19.34 -25.84
CA GLN A 190 8.51 -20.24 -26.20
C GLN A 190 9.83 -19.87 -25.52
N LYS A 191 10.17 -18.58 -25.49
CA LYS A 191 11.39 -18.12 -24.81
C LYS A 191 11.33 -18.36 -23.30
N LEU A 192 10.17 -18.14 -22.69
CA LEU A 192 9.94 -18.34 -21.27
C LEU A 192 10.17 -19.81 -20.87
N TYR A 193 9.58 -20.75 -21.61
CA TYR A 193 9.59 -22.18 -21.28
C TYR A 193 10.75 -22.98 -21.85
N LEU A 194 11.36 -22.55 -22.94
CA LEU A 194 12.41 -23.34 -23.62
C LEU A 194 13.84 -22.81 -23.38
N THR A 195 13.97 -21.77 -22.55
CA THR A 195 15.27 -21.23 -22.13
C THR A 195 15.39 -21.30 -20.61
N PRO A 196 16.47 -21.89 -20.05
CA PRO A 196 16.67 -21.92 -18.61
C PRO A 196 16.96 -20.51 -18.03
N GLY A 197 16.76 -20.34 -16.73
CA GLY A 197 17.10 -19.13 -15.97
C GLY A 197 16.77 -19.29 -14.49
N GLY A 198 17.52 -18.65 -13.60
CA GLY A 198 17.32 -18.75 -12.14
C GLY A 198 17.19 -20.21 -11.66
N LYS A 199 16.08 -20.51 -10.99
CA LYS A 199 15.71 -21.87 -10.52
C LYS A 199 15.07 -22.76 -11.59
N TYR A 200 14.77 -22.25 -12.78
CA TYR A 200 14.21 -23.02 -13.89
C TYR A 200 15.34 -23.54 -14.80
N THR A 201 15.60 -24.85 -14.74
CA THR A 201 16.80 -25.46 -15.32
C THR A 201 16.50 -26.23 -16.62
N VAL A 202 17.56 -26.63 -17.34
CA VAL A 202 17.44 -27.52 -18.51
C VAL A 202 16.81 -28.87 -18.13
N ALA A 203 17.09 -29.37 -16.92
CA ALA A 203 16.48 -30.58 -16.41
C ALA A 203 14.96 -30.42 -16.23
N ASP A 204 14.51 -29.26 -15.74
CA ASP A 204 13.09 -28.94 -15.60
C ASP A 204 12.39 -28.82 -16.95
N ILE A 205 13.01 -28.18 -17.94
CA ILE A 205 12.49 -28.09 -19.32
C ILE A 205 12.24 -29.50 -19.87
N LYS A 206 13.23 -30.39 -19.73
CA LYS A 206 13.10 -31.79 -20.16
C LYS A 206 12.04 -32.55 -19.36
N ALA A 207 11.97 -32.35 -18.05
CA ALA A 207 10.97 -32.97 -17.18
C ALA A 207 9.54 -32.53 -17.53
N ASN A 208 9.38 -31.31 -18.05
CA ASN A 208 8.10 -30.80 -18.53
C ASN A 208 7.77 -31.20 -19.99
N GLY A 209 8.66 -31.94 -20.66
CA GLY A 209 8.45 -32.44 -22.01
C GLY A 209 8.93 -31.50 -23.12
N SER A 210 9.71 -30.46 -22.80
CA SER A 210 10.20 -29.46 -23.77
C SER A 210 9.08 -28.77 -24.57
N VAL A 211 7.98 -28.46 -23.89
CA VAL A 211 6.79 -27.80 -24.45
C VAL A 211 6.44 -26.55 -23.64
N THR A 212 5.60 -25.67 -24.20
CA THR A 212 5.00 -24.55 -23.47
C THR A 212 3.76 -24.97 -22.68
N ALA A 213 3.30 -24.14 -21.74
CA ALA A 213 2.06 -24.38 -21.01
C ALA A 213 0.84 -24.47 -21.94
N SER A 214 0.75 -23.61 -22.96
CA SER A 214 -0.33 -23.65 -23.95
C SER A 214 -0.40 -24.97 -24.71
N VAL A 215 0.74 -25.58 -25.01
CA VAL A 215 0.81 -26.90 -25.67
C VAL A 215 0.44 -28.00 -24.67
N LYS A 216 1.06 -28.00 -23.48
CA LYS A 216 0.88 -29.06 -22.48
C LYS A 216 -0.55 -29.15 -21.97
N PHE A 217 -1.23 -28.01 -21.82
CA PHE A 217 -2.55 -27.93 -21.20
C PHE A 217 -3.69 -27.67 -22.18
N LYS A 218 -3.43 -27.82 -23.48
CA LYS A 218 -4.43 -27.59 -24.55
C LYS A 218 -5.72 -28.38 -24.27
N GLY A 219 -6.84 -27.68 -24.26
CA GLY A 219 -8.17 -28.28 -24.08
C GLY A 219 -8.55 -28.59 -22.62
N LEU A 220 -7.69 -28.28 -21.65
CA LEU A 220 -8.03 -28.38 -20.23
C LEU A 220 -8.76 -27.13 -19.74
N LYS A 221 -9.76 -27.32 -18.88
CA LYS A 221 -10.51 -26.23 -18.27
C LYS A 221 -9.86 -25.79 -16.96
N ALA A 222 -9.55 -24.50 -16.87
CA ALA A 222 -9.13 -23.85 -15.63
C ALA A 222 -10.29 -23.78 -14.62
N ASP A 223 -9.98 -23.92 -13.34
CA ASP A 223 -10.95 -23.80 -12.25
C ASP A 223 -10.38 -22.91 -11.16
N HIS A 224 -11.13 -21.88 -10.79
CA HIS A 224 -10.68 -20.79 -9.93
C HIS A 224 -11.48 -20.80 -8.64
N ASP A 225 -11.39 -21.90 -7.88
CA ASP A 225 -12.02 -22.00 -6.57
C ASP A 225 -11.27 -21.13 -5.55
N LEU A 226 -11.92 -20.02 -5.19
CA LEU A 226 -11.39 -18.99 -4.30
C LEU A 226 -11.44 -19.38 -2.82
N LYS A 227 -12.02 -20.53 -2.50
CA LYS A 227 -12.27 -20.98 -1.14
C LYS A 227 -11.61 -22.34 -0.88
N PRO A 228 -10.28 -22.46 -1.03
CA PRO A 228 -9.58 -23.67 -0.68
C PRO A 228 -9.79 -23.97 0.81
N LYS A 229 -10.02 -25.24 1.12
CA LYS A 229 -10.17 -25.73 2.50
C LYS A 229 -8.80 -25.89 3.13
N SER A 230 -8.72 -25.79 4.47
CA SER A 230 -7.48 -26.07 5.21
C SER A 230 -6.91 -27.44 4.82
N GLY A 231 -5.59 -27.48 4.57
CA GLY A 231 -4.84 -28.63 4.07
C GLY A 231 -4.78 -28.78 2.54
N GLU A 232 -5.69 -28.13 1.79
CA GLU A 232 -5.70 -28.21 0.32
C GLU A 232 -4.50 -27.46 -0.28
N LYS A 233 -4.00 -27.96 -1.42
CA LYS A 233 -2.96 -27.30 -2.20
C LYS A 233 -3.54 -26.04 -2.84
N ILE A 234 -2.76 -24.97 -2.82
CA ILE A 234 -3.14 -23.67 -3.40
C ILE A 234 -2.18 -23.28 -4.51
N CYS A 235 -2.68 -22.54 -5.49
CA CYS A 235 -1.88 -21.97 -6.56
C CYS A 235 -0.86 -21.00 -5.96
N PRO A 236 0.44 -21.12 -6.28
CA PRO A 236 1.47 -20.22 -5.77
C PRO A 236 1.28 -18.74 -6.13
N VAL A 237 0.58 -18.47 -7.25
CA VAL A 237 0.37 -17.12 -7.78
C VAL A 237 -0.85 -16.47 -7.14
N THR A 238 -2.01 -17.12 -7.24
CA THR A 238 -3.29 -16.49 -6.84
C THR A 238 -3.81 -16.94 -5.48
N LEU A 239 -3.17 -17.93 -4.85
CA LEU A 239 -3.57 -18.54 -3.58
C LEU A 239 -4.97 -19.22 -3.59
N THR A 240 -5.57 -19.35 -4.78
CA THR A 240 -6.79 -20.12 -5.04
C THR A 240 -6.50 -21.62 -4.99
N LYS A 241 -7.54 -22.47 -4.98
CA LYS A 241 -7.36 -23.93 -5.01
C LYS A 241 -6.57 -24.34 -6.25
N ALA A 242 -5.48 -25.07 -6.05
CA ALA A 242 -4.72 -25.63 -7.16
C ALA A 242 -5.51 -26.75 -7.84
N ASN A 243 -5.32 -26.89 -9.15
CA ASN A 243 -5.86 -27.98 -9.93
C ASN A 243 -4.68 -28.88 -10.37
N PRO A 244 -4.63 -30.15 -9.94
CA PRO A 244 -3.49 -31.03 -10.18
C PRO A 244 -3.24 -31.32 -11.67
N LYS A 245 -4.18 -30.98 -12.55
CA LYS A 245 -4.01 -31.07 -14.01
C LYS A 245 -3.06 -29.99 -14.56
N PHE A 246 -2.94 -28.85 -13.89
CA PHE A 246 -1.97 -27.82 -14.22
C PHE A 246 -0.77 -27.96 -13.30
N SER A 247 0.12 -28.88 -13.63
CA SER A 247 1.36 -29.12 -12.88
C SER A 247 2.60 -28.82 -13.70
N TRP A 248 3.59 -28.17 -13.08
CA TRP A 248 4.86 -27.83 -13.70
C TRP A 248 6.04 -28.16 -12.78
N VAL A 249 7.14 -28.61 -13.37
CA VAL A 249 8.40 -28.88 -12.64
C VAL A 249 9.28 -27.63 -12.68
N ILE A 250 9.77 -27.20 -11.52
CA ILE A 250 10.72 -26.11 -11.32
C ILE A 250 11.67 -26.52 -10.20
N ASP A 251 12.98 -26.38 -10.40
CA ASP A 251 14.02 -26.77 -9.43
C ASP A 251 13.86 -28.24 -8.97
N GLY A 252 13.52 -29.13 -9.92
CA GLY A 252 13.26 -30.54 -9.67
C GLY A 252 12.00 -30.85 -8.85
N LYS A 253 11.16 -29.85 -8.54
CA LYS A 253 9.96 -30.01 -7.71
C LYS A 253 8.70 -29.75 -8.51
N VAL A 254 7.63 -30.50 -8.19
CA VAL A 254 6.33 -30.36 -8.84
C VAL A 254 5.49 -29.32 -8.11
N TYR A 255 5.07 -28.30 -8.84
CA TYR A 255 4.12 -27.28 -8.40
C TYR A 255 2.77 -27.47 -9.11
N GLU A 256 1.68 -27.13 -8.44
CA GLU A 256 0.31 -27.21 -8.97
C GLU A 256 -0.32 -25.82 -9.02
N PHE A 257 -1.09 -25.56 -10.08
CA PHE A 257 -1.63 -24.25 -10.40
C PHE A 257 -3.13 -24.35 -10.69
N CYS A 258 -3.85 -23.24 -10.61
CA CYS A 258 -5.28 -23.22 -10.97
C CYS A 258 -5.51 -23.11 -12.49
N CYS A 259 -4.50 -22.61 -13.24
CA CYS A 259 -4.58 -22.39 -14.69
C CYS A 259 -3.20 -22.35 -15.37
N PRO A 260 -3.13 -22.34 -16.72
CA PRO A 260 -1.88 -22.18 -17.46
C PRO A 260 -1.17 -20.82 -17.26
N PRO A 261 -1.84 -19.65 -17.30
CA PRO A 261 -1.14 -18.39 -17.05
C PRO A 261 -0.42 -18.28 -15.70
N CYS A 262 -0.93 -18.90 -14.64
CA CYS A 262 -0.23 -18.95 -13.35
C CYS A 262 1.09 -19.74 -13.45
N VAL A 263 1.21 -20.65 -14.42
CA VAL A 263 2.48 -21.31 -14.72
C VAL A 263 3.45 -20.32 -15.36
N ASP A 264 2.96 -19.47 -16.28
CA ASP A 264 3.78 -18.45 -16.96
C ASP A 264 4.44 -17.53 -15.93
N GLU A 265 3.61 -16.93 -15.06
CA GLU A 265 4.03 -16.00 -14.01
C GLU A 265 5.04 -16.66 -13.05
N PHE A 266 4.77 -17.89 -12.62
CA PHE A 266 5.62 -18.57 -11.65
C PHE A 266 6.94 -19.06 -12.26
N VAL A 267 6.96 -19.42 -13.55
CA VAL A 267 8.21 -19.70 -14.28
C VAL A 267 9.02 -18.42 -14.46
N ALA A 268 8.38 -17.28 -14.77
CA ALA A 268 9.06 -16.00 -14.84
C ALA A 268 9.68 -15.63 -13.49
N LEU A 269 8.90 -15.73 -12.40
CA LEU A 269 9.36 -15.50 -11.04
C LEU A 269 10.55 -16.39 -10.67
N ALA A 270 10.51 -17.68 -11.02
CA ALA A 270 11.61 -18.60 -10.75
C ALA A 270 12.90 -18.24 -11.49
N LYS A 271 12.80 -17.57 -12.64
CA LYS A 271 13.95 -17.11 -13.42
C LYS A 271 14.50 -15.78 -12.91
N GLU A 272 13.62 -14.86 -12.53
CA GLU A 272 13.97 -13.47 -12.21
C GLU A 272 14.26 -13.25 -10.73
N LYS A 273 13.49 -13.90 -9.84
CA LYS A 273 13.59 -13.79 -8.38
C LYS A 273 13.56 -15.18 -7.72
N PRO A 274 14.55 -16.04 -7.99
CA PRO A 274 14.56 -17.43 -7.54
C PRO A 274 14.42 -17.60 -6.02
N GLU A 275 14.90 -16.66 -5.23
CA GLU A 275 14.80 -16.64 -3.76
C GLU A 275 13.36 -16.55 -3.24
N GLU A 276 12.42 -16.00 -4.02
CA GLU A 276 11.00 -15.91 -3.65
C GLU A 276 10.26 -17.25 -3.85
N ILE A 277 10.85 -18.20 -4.58
CA ILE A 277 10.27 -19.53 -4.80
C ILE A 277 10.42 -20.40 -3.55
N MET A 278 9.31 -20.53 -2.82
CA MET A 278 9.15 -21.45 -1.68
C MET A 278 8.99 -22.91 -2.14
N PRO A 279 9.23 -23.90 -1.25
CA PRO A 279 8.99 -25.31 -1.57
C PRO A 279 7.48 -25.62 -1.71
N PRO A 280 7.07 -26.65 -2.47
CA PRO A 280 5.66 -26.98 -2.73
C PRO A 280 4.79 -27.11 -1.47
N GLU A 281 5.37 -27.58 -0.36
CA GLU A 281 4.69 -27.76 0.92
C GLU A 281 4.22 -26.45 1.55
N PHE A 282 4.87 -25.33 1.20
CA PHE A 282 4.47 -24.00 1.64
C PHE A 282 3.13 -23.57 1.03
N TYR A 283 2.81 -24.05 -0.18
CA TYR A 283 1.61 -23.69 -0.92
C TYR A 283 0.44 -24.61 -0.55
N ARG A 284 0.10 -24.58 0.75
CA ARG A 284 -1.08 -25.23 1.30
C ARG A 284 -1.89 -24.23 2.11
N LYS A 285 -3.22 -24.33 2.01
CA LYS A 285 -4.10 -23.55 2.87
C LYS A 285 -3.90 -23.99 4.32
N LYS A 286 -3.59 -23.03 5.19
CA LYS A 286 -3.53 -23.24 6.64
C LYS A 286 -4.94 -23.21 7.21
#